data_AF-A0A2M8U428-F1
#
_entry.id   AF-A0A2M8U428-F1
#
_cell.length_a   1.000
_cell.length_b   1.000
_cell.length_c   1.000
_cell.angle_alpha   90.00
_cell.angle_beta   90.00
_cell.angle_gamma   90.00
#
_symmetry.space_group_name_H-M   'P 1'
#
loop_
_entity.id
_entity.type
_entity.pdbx_description
1 polymer ?
#
loop_
_entity_poly.entity_id
_entity_poly.type
_entity_poly.pdbx_seq_one_letter_code
_entity_poly.pdbx_strand_id
1 'polypeptide(L)'
;MTASTSRPATRFVWLLLLILLAALANVVAWWWPNRPVQVGHAPYAAQEHVVESMSFAPFRRGQSPLTKAYPTAEQVTEDLQSLKGITRGIRTYTSREGLEVVPPEAAKLGINVMQGIWLGPERAINDQEVAAAIELANKYPDAIKSLVVGNEVLLRKDLPVDELIGYIRKVKAAVKQPVTYADVWEFWLRFPQLLAEVDFITVHFLPYWEDLPIAASHSMPHIMEVYREVKEKLPGKPITIGEVGWPSEGRSRRDAIPSRTEAAGFIADFMQVAQREGLSYNLVEAFDQPWKVKLEGTVGGAWGVLNELRQPKFEVGGLVSNLPEWPLFAGLSVLMTLILLVLHAQLVVRLSSGGMAAAVLFAQTQAALLAAAIEHALEYNFSLMHQAESGLAILLLAVFAMLLFRRLLALLGNRVDLTHPPQKVSLMALGSVFGLLRQVTGVLSLRSPRLGELIYGLLGLWVVYHAVMLVAAGRYRDFPIDYFLAPIAGLLLLRLIAGLFGRNGNQGLARIALANTFSDPQIHTAAQGRFGWEAVLAFLLLCLPVLVLRIETLSNREALYWCAITVFYALPLLGNLALAAQRSPQPMAA
;
A
#
# COMPACT_ATOMS: atom_id res chain seq x y z
N MET A 1 38.82 -38.78 13.72
CA MET A 1 37.38 -39.04 13.60
C MET A 1 36.97 -38.87 12.14
N THR A 2 36.52 -39.96 11.54
CA THR A 2 36.28 -40.17 10.11
C THR A 2 35.08 -39.37 9.62
N ALA A 3 35.29 -38.50 8.62
CA ALA A 3 34.21 -37.84 7.91
C ALA A 3 33.35 -38.89 7.20
N SER A 4 32.12 -39.10 7.70
CA SER A 4 31.11 -39.91 7.04
C SER A 4 30.82 -39.35 5.65
N THR A 5 31.34 -39.99 4.61
CA THR A 5 31.06 -39.70 3.21
C THR A 5 29.66 -40.22 2.85
N SER A 6 28.63 -39.44 3.20
CA SER A 6 27.27 -39.65 2.70
C SER A 6 27.28 -39.80 1.17
N ARG A 7 26.65 -40.84 0.62
CA ARG A 7 26.57 -41.05 -0.84
C ARG A 7 25.96 -39.82 -1.53
N PRO A 8 26.39 -39.43 -2.75
CA PRO A 8 25.88 -38.24 -3.46
C PRO A 8 24.36 -38.19 -3.60
N ALA A 9 23.72 -39.35 -3.82
CA ALA A 9 22.26 -39.49 -3.87
C ALA A 9 21.58 -39.08 -2.56
N THR A 10 22.15 -39.42 -1.41
CA THR A 10 21.59 -39.07 -0.08
C THR A 10 21.64 -37.58 0.19
N ARG A 11 22.70 -36.88 -0.27
CA ARG A 11 22.80 -35.40 -0.12
C ARG A 11 21.83 -34.68 -1.05
N PHE A 12 21.63 -35.18 -2.26
CA PHE A 12 20.66 -34.62 -3.19
C PHE A 12 19.22 -34.76 -2.66
N VAL A 13 18.86 -35.94 -2.15
CA VAL A 13 17.57 -36.18 -1.48
C VAL A 13 17.39 -35.25 -0.27
N TRP A 14 18.44 -35.07 0.54
CA TRP A 14 18.41 -34.13 1.67
C TRP A 14 18.16 -32.68 1.23
N LEU A 15 18.83 -32.22 0.16
CA LEU A 15 18.62 -30.88 -0.38
C LEU A 15 17.19 -30.70 -0.90
N LEU A 16 16.64 -31.69 -1.61
CA LEU A 16 15.25 -31.65 -2.07
C LEU A 16 14.26 -31.59 -0.90
N LEU A 17 14.49 -32.38 0.16
CA LEU A 17 13.66 -32.33 1.36
C LEU A 17 13.68 -30.95 2.03
N LEU A 18 14.87 -30.33 2.13
CA LEU A 18 15.01 -28.98 2.69
C LEU A 18 14.24 -27.95 1.85
N ILE A 19 14.31 -28.04 0.51
CA ILE A 19 13.59 -27.16 -0.39
C ILE A 19 12.07 -27.33 -0.21
N LEU A 20 11.58 -28.57 -0.11
CA LEU A 20 10.16 -28.85 0.12
C LEU A 20 9.67 -28.29 1.46
N LEU A 21 10.44 -28.48 2.54
CA LEU A 21 10.11 -27.94 3.87
C LEU A 21 10.09 -26.42 3.87
N ALA A 22 11.08 -25.77 3.22
CA ALA A 22 11.12 -24.32 3.10
C ALA A 22 9.96 -23.77 2.25
N ALA A 23 9.61 -24.46 1.16
CA ALA A 23 8.46 -24.11 0.33
C ALA A 23 7.14 -24.25 1.11
N LEU A 24 6.97 -25.31 1.91
CA LEU A 24 5.79 -25.48 2.77
C LEU A 24 5.70 -24.37 3.83
N ALA A 25 6.81 -24.06 4.50
CA ALA A 25 6.85 -22.97 5.47
C ALA A 25 6.51 -21.61 4.83
N ASN A 26 7.00 -21.38 3.60
CA ASN A 26 6.65 -20.20 2.80
C ASN A 26 5.16 -20.15 2.47
N VAL A 27 4.56 -21.25 2.01
CA VAL A 27 3.11 -21.32 1.75
C VAL A 27 2.31 -21.00 3.02
N VAL A 28 2.71 -21.54 4.18
CA VAL A 28 2.05 -21.22 5.45
C VAL A 28 2.20 -19.73 5.82
N ALA A 29 3.39 -19.17 5.60
CA ALA A 29 3.65 -17.75 5.88
C ALA A 29 2.81 -16.81 5.01
N TRP A 30 2.57 -17.15 3.75
CA TRP A 30 1.69 -16.40 2.86
C TRP A 30 0.20 -16.65 3.15
N TRP A 31 -0.18 -17.89 3.47
CA TRP A 31 -1.57 -18.25 3.72
C TRP A 31 -2.11 -17.68 5.03
N TRP A 32 -1.33 -17.71 6.12
CA TRP A 32 -1.81 -17.33 7.45
C TRP A 32 -2.43 -15.93 7.54
N PRO A 33 -1.78 -14.85 7.06
CA PRO A 33 -2.38 -13.52 7.06
C PRO A 33 -3.44 -13.32 5.97
N ASN A 34 -3.44 -14.14 4.92
CA ASN A 34 -4.30 -13.99 3.74
C ASN A 34 -5.44 -15.02 3.68
N ARG A 35 -5.71 -15.71 4.80
CA ARG A 35 -6.84 -16.63 4.88
C ARG A 35 -8.15 -15.84 4.72
N PRO A 36 -9.12 -16.34 3.96
CA PRO A 36 -10.42 -15.70 3.89
C PRO A 36 -11.07 -15.63 5.27
N VAL A 37 -11.67 -14.48 5.59
CA VAL A 37 -12.46 -14.25 6.80
C VAL A 37 -13.89 -13.91 6.41
N GLN A 38 -14.85 -14.37 7.21
CA GLN A 38 -16.25 -14.02 7.02
C GLN A 38 -16.44 -12.55 7.40
N VAL A 39 -16.97 -11.75 6.47
CA VAL A 39 -17.35 -10.36 6.72
C VAL A 39 -18.87 -10.25 6.77
N GLY A 40 -19.38 -9.36 7.62
CA GLY A 40 -20.82 -9.20 7.87
C GLY A 40 -21.42 -10.29 8.76
N HIS A 41 -22.44 -9.91 9.55
CA HIS A 41 -23.14 -10.81 10.46
C HIS A 41 -24.24 -11.60 9.74
N ALA A 42 -24.36 -12.90 10.00
CA ALA A 42 -25.52 -13.69 9.57
C ALA A 42 -26.78 -13.23 10.34
N PRO A 43 -27.97 -13.06 9.71
CA PRO A 43 -28.36 -13.55 8.38
C PRO A 43 -28.18 -12.56 7.23
N TYR A 44 -27.65 -11.36 7.50
CA TYR A 44 -27.48 -10.31 6.49
C TYR A 44 -26.62 -10.82 5.33
N ALA A 45 -25.48 -11.44 5.64
CA ALA A 45 -24.56 -12.11 4.72
C ALA A 45 -25.19 -13.08 3.69
N ALA A 46 -26.42 -13.57 3.91
CA ALA A 46 -27.09 -14.53 3.03
C ALA A 46 -28.05 -13.88 2.00
N GLN A 47 -28.13 -12.55 1.94
CA GLN A 47 -29.05 -11.82 1.06
C GLN A 47 -28.33 -11.23 -0.18
N GLU A 48 -29.05 -11.08 -1.29
CA GLU A 48 -28.57 -10.22 -2.37
C GLU A 48 -28.59 -8.75 -1.91
N HIS A 49 -27.42 -8.14 -1.87
CA HIS A 49 -27.23 -6.80 -1.34
C HIS A 49 -27.22 -5.76 -2.46
N VAL A 50 -28.40 -5.22 -2.78
CA VAL A 50 -28.49 -4.04 -3.66
C VAL A 50 -28.29 -2.79 -2.81
N VAL A 51 -27.19 -2.08 -3.06
CA VAL A 51 -26.87 -0.80 -2.41
C VAL A 51 -27.91 0.26 -2.79
N GLU A 52 -28.27 1.14 -1.86
CA GLU A 52 -29.24 2.21 -2.15
C GLU A 52 -28.73 3.20 -3.19
N SER A 53 -27.57 3.80 -2.92
CA SER A 53 -26.88 4.69 -3.85
C SER A 53 -25.36 4.54 -3.71
N MET A 54 -24.63 4.78 -4.80
CA MET A 54 -23.17 4.85 -4.81
C MET A 54 -22.68 6.15 -5.45
N SER A 55 -21.62 6.73 -4.90
CA SER A 55 -20.90 7.81 -5.56
C SER A 55 -20.33 7.34 -6.90
N PHE A 56 -20.63 8.08 -7.95
CA PHE A 56 -20.30 7.75 -9.34
C PHE A 56 -19.42 8.84 -9.95
N ALA A 57 -18.13 8.51 -10.07
CA ALA A 57 -17.11 9.29 -10.74
C ALA A 57 -16.28 8.34 -11.63
N PRO A 58 -16.66 8.15 -12.91
CA PRO A 58 -16.18 7.06 -13.78
C PRO A 58 -14.80 7.30 -14.40
N PHE A 59 -13.86 7.92 -13.69
CA PHE A 59 -12.52 8.19 -14.22
C PHE A 59 -11.72 6.89 -14.39
N ARG A 60 -11.20 6.66 -15.60
CA ARG A 60 -10.28 5.56 -15.94
C ARG A 60 -8.83 5.97 -15.70
N ARG A 61 -7.92 5.00 -15.71
CA ARG A 61 -6.46 5.27 -15.64
C ARG A 61 -6.05 6.27 -16.72
N GLY A 62 -5.35 7.33 -16.31
CA GLY A 62 -4.95 8.45 -17.19
C GLY A 62 -5.99 9.58 -17.30
N GLN A 63 -7.19 9.40 -16.77
CA GLN A 63 -8.23 10.42 -16.68
C GLN A 63 -8.22 11.06 -15.29
N SER A 64 -8.57 12.35 -15.22
CA SER A 64 -8.63 13.09 -13.96
C SER A 64 -9.32 14.44 -14.17
N PRO A 65 -10.12 14.91 -13.19
CA PRO A 65 -10.61 16.29 -13.21
C PRO A 65 -9.46 17.31 -13.11
N LEU A 66 -8.33 16.93 -12.50
CA LEU A 66 -7.15 17.80 -12.36
C LEU A 66 -6.43 18.08 -13.68
N THR A 67 -6.47 17.11 -14.60
CA THR A 67 -5.89 17.24 -15.95
C THR A 67 -6.94 17.56 -17.00
N LYS A 68 -8.21 17.67 -16.60
CA LYS A 68 -9.38 17.84 -17.49
C LYS A 68 -9.48 16.77 -18.57
N ALA A 69 -8.95 15.57 -18.28
CA ALA A 69 -9.09 14.40 -19.11
C ALA A 69 -10.29 13.62 -18.58
N TYR A 70 -11.45 13.82 -19.22
CA TYR A 70 -12.73 13.28 -18.78
C TYR A 70 -13.09 11.98 -19.53
N PRO A 71 -13.94 11.11 -18.95
CA PRO A 71 -14.44 9.92 -19.63
C PRO A 71 -15.33 10.28 -20.84
N THR A 72 -15.34 9.41 -21.85
CA THR A 72 -16.26 9.56 -23.00
C THR A 72 -17.66 9.10 -22.64
N ALA A 73 -18.67 9.49 -23.43
CA ALA A 73 -20.05 9.07 -23.20
C ALA A 73 -20.21 7.54 -23.22
N GLU A 74 -19.48 6.86 -24.10
CA GLU A 74 -19.46 5.39 -24.18
C GLU A 74 -18.89 4.79 -22.90
N GLN A 75 -17.80 5.35 -22.37
CA GLN A 75 -17.19 4.88 -21.13
C GLN A 75 -18.12 5.08 -19.93
N VAL A 76 -18.79 6.23 -19.83
CA VAL A 76 -19.80 6.50 -18.80
C VAL A 76 -20.95 5.49 -18.90
N THR A 77 -21.38 5.16 -20.11
CA THR A 77 -22.46 4.18 -20.35
C THR A 77 -22.04 2.77 -19.95
N GLU A 78 -20.83 2.33 -20.34
CA GLU A 78 -20.24 1.04 -19.92
C GLU A 78 -20.16 0.95 -18.40
N ASP A 79 -19.72 2.02 -17.74
CA ASP A 79 -19.56 2.06 -16.29
C ASP A 79 -20.92 2.02 -15.59
N LEU A 80 -21.95 2.73 -16.08
CA LEU A 80 -23.32 2.61 -15.56
C LEU A 80 -23.89 1.20 -15.71
N GLN A 81 -23.61 0.53 -16.85
CA GLN A 81 -24.04 -0.85 -17.07
C GLN A 81 -23.42 -1.81 -16.06
N SER A 82 -22.15 -1.59 -15.67
CA SER A 82 -21.47 -2.41 -14.66
C SER A 82 -22.12 -2.33 -13.27
N LEU A 83 -22.91 -1.28 -12.99
CA LEU A 83 -23.60 -1.09 -11.73
C LEU A 83 -25.02 -1.69 -11.69
N LYS A 84 -25.51 -2.23 -12.81
CA LYS A 84 -26.85 -2.83 -12.89
C LYS A 84 -26.94 -4.04 -11.95
N GLY A 85 -27.91 -4.00 -11.04
CA GLY A 85 -28.12 -5.05 -10.03
C GLY A 85 -27.22 -4.92 -8.79
N ILE A 86 -26.24 -4.01 -8.81
CA ILE A 86 -25.38 -3.71 -7.65
C ILE A 86 -25.99 -2.57 -6.82
N THR A 87 -26.54 -1.55 -7.48
CA THR A 87 -27.14 -0.37 -6.82
C THR A 87 -28.50 0.02 -7.41
N ARG A 88 -29.35 0.64 -6.59
CA ARG A 88 -30.63 1.25 -7.02
C ARG A 88 -30.44 2.68 -7.53
N GLY A 89 -29.34 3.32 -7.16
CA GLY A 89 -29.09 4.72 -7.49
C GLY A 89 -27.60 5.05 -7.52
N ILE A 90 -27.32 6.23 -8.04
CA ILE A 90 -25.99 6.82 -8.01
C ILE A 90 -26.06 8.30 -7.62
N ARG A 91 -24.95 8.79 -7.09
CA ARG A 91 -24.71 10.22 -6.87
C ARG A 91 -23.57 10.70 -7.75
N THR A 92 -23.81 11.72 -8.56
CA THR A 92 -22.75 12.42 -9.30
C THR A 92 -22.22 13.60 -8.47
N TYR A 93 -21.03 14.11 -8.81
CA TYR A 93 -20.42 15.28 -8.15
C TYR A 93 -20.51 16.57 -8.98
N THR A 94 -20.55 16.45 -10.30
CA THR A 94 -20.67 17.53 -11.29
C THR A 94 -21.84 17.23 -12.22
N SER A 95 -22.42 18.29 -12.79
CA SER A 95 -23.44 18.22 -13.84
C SER A 95 -22.86 18.40 -15.24
N ARG A 96 -21.54 18.41 -15.36
CA ARG A 96 -20.80 18.66 -16.59
C ARG A 96 -19.70 17.61 -16.76
N GLU A 97 -18.68 17.94 -17.55
CA GLU A 97 -17.42 17.20 -17.61
C GLU A 97 -17.59 15.76 -18.11
N GLY A 98 -18.51 15.55 -19.05
CA GLY A 98 -18.83 14.24 -19.62
C GLY A 98 -19.93 13.50 -18.85
N LEU A 99 -20.39 14.01 -17.70
CA LEU A 99 -21.48 13.40 -16.92
C LEU A 99 -22.88 13.85 -17.34
N GLU A 100 -23.00 14.73 -18.33
CA GLU A 100 -24.30 15.15 -18.91
C GLU A 100 -25.11 13.97 -19.47
N VAL A 101 -24.42 12.89 -19.86
CA VAL A 101 -25.01 11.65 -20.37
C VAL A 101 -25.58 10.73 -19.28
N VAL A 102 -25.26 10.99 -18.01
CA VAL A 102 -25.65 10.10 -16.90
C VAL A 102 -27.17 9.98 -16.76
N PRO A 103 -27.96 11.07 -16.69
CA PRO A 103 -29.41 10.95 -16.51
C PRO A 103 -30.14 10.12 -17.59
N PRO A 104 -29.93 10.34 -18.91
CA PRO A 104 -30.61 9.52 -19.92
C PRO A 104 -30.18 8.05 -19.91
N GLU A 105 -28.92 7.73 -19.64
CA GLU A 105 -28.45 6.34 -19.60
C GLU A 105 -28.89 5.62 -18.32
N ALA A 106 -28.84 6.30 -17.17
CA ALA A 106 -29.36 5.78 -15.91
C ALA A 106 -30.86 5.46 -16.00
N ALA A 107 -31.64 6.30 -16.70
CA ALA A 107 -33.06 6.07 -16.97
C ALA A 107 -33.31 4.74 -17.70
N LYS A 108 -32.52 4.42 -18.73
CA LYS A 108 -32.64 3.16 -19.49
C LYS A 108 -32.34 1.93 -18.63
N LEU A 109 -31.51 2.10 -17.61
CA LEU A 109 -31.08 1.03 -16.70
C LEU A 109 -31.96 0.91 -15.45
N GLY A 110 -32.88 1.85 -15.23
CA GLY A 110 -33.68 1.92 -14.01
C GLY A 110 -32.88 2.34 -12.77
N ILE A 111 -31.78 3.07 -12.97
CA ILE A 111 -30.92 3.59 -11.90
C ILE A 111 -31.35 5.03 -11.60
N ASN A 112 -31.63 5.33 -10.33
CA ASN A 112 -31.95 6.68 -9.88
C ASN A 112 -30.70 7.58 -9.80
N VAL A 113 -30.86 8.87 -10.02
CA VAL A 113 -29.73 9.84 -9.96
C VAL A 113 -29.97 10.89 -8.89
N MET A 114 -29.02 11.01 -7.96
CA MET A 114 -28.81 12.20 -7.13
C MET A 114 -27.79 13.10 -7.83
N GLN A 115 -28.27 14.16 -8.47
CA GLN A 115 -27.47 14.99 -9.37
C GLN A 115 -26.62 15.99 -8.60
N GLY A 116 -25.30 15.85 -8.64
CA GLY A 116 -24.37 16.78 -8.00
C GLY A 116 -24.09 18.03 -8.84
N ILE A 117 -23.86 19.14 -8.15
CA ILE A 117 -23.46 20.42 -8.72
C ILE A 117 -22.16 20.80 -8.02
N TRP A 118 -21.05 20.81 -8.77
CA TRP A 118 -19.76 21.16 -8.19
C TRP A 118 -19.66 22.69 -8.07
N LEU A 119 -19.56 23.19 -6.84
CA LEU A 119 -19.31 24.61 -6.58
C LEU A 119 -17.89 24.79 -6.07
N GLY A 120 -17.13 25.68 -6.70
CA GLY A 120 -15.78 26.07 -6.34
C GLY A 120 -15.65 27.60 -6.21
N PRO A 121 -14.41 28.13 -6.17
CA PRO A 121 -14.18 29.57 -6.01
C PRO A 121 -14.52 30.40 -7.26
N GLU A 122 -14.64 29.77 -8.43
CA GLU A 122 -14.88 30.45 -9.70
C GLU A 122 -16.36 30.58 -10.04
N ARG A 123 -16.93 31.77 -9.80
CA ARG A 123 -18.36 32.07 -10.05
C ARG A 123 -18.87 31.70 -11.44
N ALA A 124 -18.06 31.94 -12.47
CA ALA A 124 -18.45 31.62 -13.85
C ALA A 124 -18.60 30.10 -14.10
N ILE A 125 -17.76 29.28 -13.45
CA ILE A 125 -17.85 27.82 -13.53
C ILE A 125 -19.08 27.35 -12.74
N ASN A 126 -19.29 27.90 -11.54
CA ASN A 126 -20.46 27.60 -10.71
C ASN A 126 -21.78 27.88 -11.45
N ASP A 127 -21.87 29.01 -12.16
CA ASP A 127 -23.05 29.36 -12.94
C ASP A 127 -23.31 28.38 -14.09
N GLN A 128 -22.25 27.84 -14.71
CA GLN A 128 -22.37 26.81 -15.74
C GLN A 128 -22.82 25.46 -15.16
N GLU A 129 -22.28 25.05 -14.02
CA GLU A 129 -22.69 23.85 -13.28
C GLU A 129 -24.16 23.89 -12.90
N VAL A 130 -24.60 25.01 -12.33
CA VAL A 130 -26.01 25.23 -11.94
C VAL A 130 -26.93 25.22 -13.16
N ALA A 131 -26.54 25.88 -14.25
CA ALA A 131 -27.35 25.89 -15.48
C ALA A 131 -27.51 24.48 -16.07
N ALA A 132 -26.42 23.71 -16.18
CA ALA A 132 -26.46 22.34 -16.67
C ALA A 132 -27.34 21.43 -15.80
N ALA A 133 -27.21 21.54 -14.48
CA ALA A 133 -28.01 20.75 -13.54
C ALA A 133 -29.52 21.03 -13.65
N ILE A 134 -29.91 22.31 -13.76
CA ILE A 134 -31.30 22.72 -13.95
C ILE A 134 -31.84 22.19 -15.29
N GLU A 135 -31.06 22.26 -16.37
CA GLU A 135 -31.45 21.72 -17.67
C GLU A 135 -31.69 20.20 -17.58
N LEU A 136 -30.72 19.46 -17.04
CA LEU A 136 -30.80 18.01 -16.90
C LEU A 136 -31.97 17.58 -16.02
N ALA A 137 -32.18 18.24 -14.87
CA ALA A 137 -33.27 17.95 -13.95
C ALA A 137 -34.65 18.14 -14.59
N ASN A 138 -34.82 19.20 -15.40
CA ASN A 138 -36.08 19.46 -16.08
C ASN A 138 -36.31 18.54 -17.28
N LYS A 139 -35.24 18.11 -17.95
CA LYS A 139 -35.30 17.22 -19.12
C LYS A 139 -35.50 15.75 -18.73
N TYR A 140 -34.95 15.32 -17.60
CA TYR A 140 -34.98 13.94 -17.12
C TYR A 140 -35.56 13.81 -15.69
N PRO A 141 -36.80 14.29 -15.45
CA PRO A 141 -37.39 14.30 -14.11
C PRO A 141 -37.66 12.90 -13.54
N ASP A 142 -37.78 11.89 -14.41
CA ASP A 142 -37.98 10.52 -13.98
C ASP A 142 -36.68 9.85 -13.50
N ALA A 143 -35.52 10.29 -13.99
CA ALA A 143 -34.23 9.74 -13.61
C ALA A 143 -33.62 10.46 -12.40
N ILE A 144 -33.64 11.80 -12.43
CA ILE A 144 -33.07 12.63 -11.36
C ILE A 144 -34.08 12.74 -10.23
N LYS A 145 -33.74 12.17 -9.07
CA LYS A 145 -34.60 12.15 -7.87
C LYS A 145 -34.32 13.29 -6.90
N SER A 146 -33.14 13.87 -6.93
CA SER A 146 -32.75 15.02 -6.10
C SER A 146 -31.52 15.73 -6.68
N LEU A 147 -31.27 16.97 -6.25
CA LEU A 147 -30.08 17.75 -6.61
C LEU A 147 -29.28 18.13 -5.37
N VAL A 148 -27.95 17.99 -5.45
CA VAL A 148 -26.99 18.35 -4.39
C VAL A 148 -26.20 19.58 -4.83
N VAL A 149 -26.52 20.74 -4.24
CA VAL A 149 -25.95 22.04 -4.61
C VAL A 149 -24.66 22.29 -3.84
N GLY A 150 -23.55 21.75 -4.35
CA GLY A 150 -22.25 21.81 -3.69
C GLY A 150 -21.95 20.58 -2.84
N ASN A 151 -20.68 20.19 -2.83
CA ASN A 151 -20.12 19.14 -2.00
C ASN A 151 -19.03 19.77 -1.15
N GLU A 152 -19.15 19.78 0.17
CA GLU A 152 -18.12 20.24 1.12
C GLU A 152 -17.60 21.66 0.82
N VAL A 153 -18.45 22.53 0.26
CA VAL A 153 -18.09 23.89 -0.16
C VAL A 153 -17.58 24.70 1.03
N LEU A 154 -18.21 24.55 2.20
CA LEU A 154 -17.83 25.26 3.41
C LEU A 154 -16.59 24.64 4.07
N LEU A 155 -16.47 23.31 4.07
CA LEU A 155 -15.26 22.61 4.51
C LEU A 155 -14.03 23.01 3.69
N ARG A 156 -14.16 23.04 2.36
CA ARG A 156 -13.11 23.49 1.43
C ARG A 156 -12.90 25.00 1.43
N LYS A 157 -13.83 25.76 2.02
CA LYS A 157 -13.85 27.23 2.06
C LYS A 157 -13.88 27.86 0.66
N ASP A 158 -14.55 27.19 -0.27
CA ASP A 158 -14.66 27.64 -1.66
C ASP A 158 -15.55 28.87 -1.79
N LEU A 159 -16.62 28.96 -0.99
CA LEU A 159 -17.58 30.06 -1.00
C LEU A 159 -18.01 30.47 0.43
N PRO A 160 -18.35 31.74 0.64
CA PRO A 160 -19.10 32.18 1.83
C PRO A 160 -20.49 31.53 1.88
N VAL A 161 -21.03 31.36 3.10
CA VAL A 161 -22.34 30.71 3.31
C VAL A 161 -23.48 31.44 2.59
N ASP A 162 -23.47 32.77 2.53
CA ASP A 162 -24.54 33.54 1.88
C ASP A 162 -24.56 33.34 0.36
N GLU A 163 -23.39 33.16 -0.27
CA GLU A 163 -23.29 32.86 -1.70
C GLU A 163 -23.80 31.44 -2.00
N LEU A 164 -23.43 30.47 -1.16
CA LEU A 164 -23.96 29.11 -1.24
C LEU A 164 -25.49 29.09 -1.12
N ILE A 165 -26.06 29.80 -0.15
CA ILE A 165 -27.52 29.96 0.00
C ILE A 165 -28.14 30.54 -1.27
N GLY A 166 -27.49 31.54 -1.88
CA GLY A 166 -27.92 32.10 -3.16
C GLY A 166 -28.03 31.05 -4.27
N TYR A 167 -27.04 30.16 -4.39
CA TYR A 167 -27.08 29.05 -5.35
C TYR A 167 -28.17 28.02 -5.03
N ILE A 168 -28.33 27.64 -3.76
CA ILE A 168 -29.39 26.70 -3.34
C ILE A 168 -30.77 27.23 -3.73
N ARG A 169 -31.06 28.50 -3.40
CA ARG A 169 -32.33 29.15 -3.76
C ARG A 169 -32.54 29.22 -5.27
N LYS A 170 -31.50 29.56 -6.03
CA LYS A 170 -31.54 29.64 -7.51
C LYS A 170 -31.92 28.30 -8.13
N VAL A 171 -31.30 27.20 -7.68
CA VAL A 171 -31.60 25.84 -8.18
C VAL A 171 -33.02 25.46 -7.79
N LYS A 172 -33.38 25.62 -6.51
CA LYS A 172 -34.67 25.21 -5.96
C LYS A 172 -35.86 25.95 -6.58
N ALA A 173 -35.67 27.19 -7.00
CA ALA A 173 -36.70 27.94 -7.74
C ALA A 173 -36.93 27.45 -9.18
N ALA A 174 -36.01 26.66 -9.75
CA ALA A 174 -35.98 26.28 -11.16
C ALA A 174 -36.22 24.78 -11.42
N VAL A 175 -36.35 23.96 -10.37
CA VAL A 175 -36.55 22.51 -10.48
C VAL A 175 -37.75 22.04 -9.65
N LYS A 176 -38.25 20.83 -9.92
CA LYS A 176 -39.34 20.20 -9.14
C LYS A 176 -38.84 19.20 -8.11
N GLN A 177 -37.63 18.70 -8.30
CA GLN A 177 -36.98 17.74 -7.42
C GLN A 177 -36.55 18.40 -6.10
N PRO A 178 -36.49 17.65 -4.99
CA PRO A 178 -35.94 18.15 -3.75
C PRO A 178 -34.45 18.50 -3.90
N VAL A 179 -34.06 19.59 -3.25
CA VAL A 179 -32.72 20.17 -3.30
C VAL A 179 -32.07 20.11 -1.91
N THR A 180 -30.80 19.72 -1.88
CA THR A 180 -29.98 19.64 -0.68
C THR A 180 -28.61 20.29 -0.89
N TYR A 181 -27.84 20.36 0.18
CA TYR A 181 -26.41 20.65 0.23
C TYR A 181 -25.72 19.47 0.93
N ALA A 182 -24.47 19.13 0.57
CA ALA A 182 -23.75 18.03 1.19
C ALA A 182 -22.45 18.50 1.85
N ASP A 183 -22.24 18.13 3.12
CA ASP A 183 -21.04 18.47 3.89
C ASP A 183 -20.85 17.51 5.08
N VAL A 184 -19.72 17.62 5.78
CA VAL A 184 -19.50 16.95 7.06
C VAL A 184 -20.39 17.54 8.16
N TRP A 185 -20.70 16.73 9.18
CA TRP A 185 -21.69 17.05 10.20
C TRP A 185 -21.36 18.32 11.00
N GLU A 186 -20.08 18.61 11.24
CA GLU A 186 -19.64 19.79 11.99
C GLU A 186 -20.00 21.10 11.28
N PHE A 187 -19.99 21.10 9.94
CA PHE A 187 -20.33 22.27 9.14
C PHE A 187 -21.84 22.51 9.09
N TRP A 188 -22.63 21.44 9.11
CA TRP A 188 -24.07 21.52 9.33
C TRP A 188 -24.43 22.16 10.67
N LEU A 189 -23.73 21.76 11.76
CA LEU A 189 -23.95 22.35 13.08
C LEU A 189 -23.44 23.79 13.21
N ARG A 190 -22.39 24.14 12.46
CA ARG A 190 -21.81 25.50 12.45
C ARG A 190 -22.66 26.49 11.66
N PHE A 191 -23.36 26.03 10.63
CA PHE A 191 -24.17 26.86 9.74
C PHE A 191 -25.65 26.40 9.71
N PRO A 192 -26.34 26.40 10.86
CA PRO A 192 -27.70 25.87 10.97
C PRO A 192 -28.72 26.65 10.11
N GLN A 193 -28.40 27.88 9.68
CA GLN A 193 -29.25 28.65 8.77
C GLN A 193 -29.51 27.97 7.42
N LEU A 194 -28.64 27.05 6.99
CA LEU A 194 -28.83 26.27 5.75
C LEU A 194 -30.06 25.37 5.83
N LEU A 195 -30.51 25.00 7.03
CA LEU A 195 -31.67 24.14 7.25
C LEU A 195 -32.95 24.71 6.64
N ALA A 196 -33.07 26.05 6.61
CA ALA A 196 -34.23 26.73 6.02
C ALA A 196 -34.23 26.68 4.49
N GLU A 197 -33.06 26.47 3.87
CA GLU A 197 -32.87 26.60 2.43
C GLU A 197 -33.07 25.27 1.69
N VAL A 198 -32.73 24.16 2.35
CA VAL A 198 -32.79 22.80 1.78
C VAL A 198 -34.11 22.08 2.06
N ASP A 199 -34.39 21.05 1.27
CA ASP A 199 -35.56 20.18 1.45
C ASP A 199 -35.25 18.98 2.36
N PHE A 200 -33.99 18.55 2.41
CA PHE A 200 -33.44 17.53 3.29
C PHE A 200 -31.97 17.83 3.59
N ILE A 201 -31.41 17.20 4.63
CA ILE A 201 -30.01 17.34 5.04
C ILE A 201 -29.21 16.21 4.39
N THR A 202 -28.06 16.52 3.79
CA THR A 202 -27.10 15.50 3.34
C THR A 202 -25.80 15.62 4.12
N VAL A 203 -25.47 14.60 4.91
CA VAL A 203 -24.32 14.62 5.82
C VAL A 203 -23.33 13.49 5.51
N HIS A 204 -22.03 13.78 5.59
CA HIS A 204 -20.98 12.79 5.35
C HIS A 204 -20.49 12.16 6.65
N PHE A 205 -20.29 10.85 6.62
CA PHE A 205 -19.72 10.04 7.70
C PHE A 205 -18.58 9.17 7.16
N LEU A 206 -17.35 9.67 7.28
CA LEU A 206 -16.15 8.98 6.83
C LEU A 206 -15.18 8.82 8.01
N PRO A 207 -15.37 7.81 8.88
CA PRO A 207 -14.61 7.68 10.13
C PRO A 207 -13.09 7.58 9.93
N TYR A 208 -12.64 7.08 8.77
CA TYR A 208 -11.23 7.11 8.39
C TYR A 208 -10.69 8.54 8.22
N TRP A 209 -11.51 9.47 7.71
CA TRP A 209 -11.13 10.85 7.41
C TRP A 209 -11.25 11.82 8.57
N GLU A 210 -12.01 11.46 9.61
CA GLU A 210 -12.17 12.30 10.80
C GLU A 210 -10.83 12.73 11.42
N ASP A 211 -10.85 13.84 12.15
CA ASP A 211 -9.66 14.39 12.81
C ASP A 211 -9.09 13.40 13.84
N LEU A 212 -9.98 12.62 14.46
CA LEU A 212 -9.66 11.45 15.28
C LEU A 212 -10.20 10.20 14.57
N PRO A 213 -9.39 9.54 13.72
CA PRO A 213 -9.84 8.37 12.98
C PRO A 213 -10.28 7.24 13.89
N ILE A 214 -11.36 6.57 13.50
CA ILE A 214 -11.99 5.50 14.27
C ILE A 214 -11.84 4.20 13.51
N ALA A 215 -11.45 3.13 14.20
CA ALA A 215 -11.35 1.79 13.62
C ALA A 215 -12.70 1.32 13.06
N ALA A 216 -12.70 0.58 11.95
CA ALA A 216 -13.91 0.08 11.30
C ALA A 216 -14.85 -0.68 12.27
N SER A 217 -14.27 -1.47 13.18
CA SER A 217 -15.00 -2.21 14.23
C SER A 217 -15.79 -1.33 15.21
N HIS A 218 -15.48 -0.04 15.31
CA HIS A 218 -16.16 0.93 16.20
C HIS A 218 -16.93 2.00 15.41
N SER A 219 -16.91 1.95 14.08
CA SER A 219 -17.51 2.97 13.23
C SER A 219 -19.03 3.00 13.33
N MET A 220 -19.72 1.86 13.43
CA MET A 220 -21.20 1.88 13.41
C MET A 220 -21.82 2.55 14.64
N PRO A 221 -21.40 2.24 15.88
CA PRO A 221 -21.86 2.98 17.06
C PRO A 221 -21.61 4.48 16.96
N HIS A 222 -20.42 4.88 16.49
CA HIS A 222 -20.04 6.29 16.30
C HIS A 222 -20.94 6.99 15.27
N ILE A 223 -21.10 6.41 14.08
CA ILE A 223 -21.97 6.96 13.03
C ILE A 223 -23.39 7.18 13.57
N MET A 224 -23.92 6.23 14.34
CA MET A 224 -25.27 6.35 14.91
C MET A 224 -25.35 7.37 16.06
N GLU A 225 -24.28 7.58 16.81
CA GLU A 225 -24.19 8.65 17.80
C GLU A 225 -24.24 10.02 17.12
N VAL A 226 -23.37 10.25 16.14
CA VAL A 226 -23.33 11.53 15.40
C VAL A 226 -24.62 11.75 14.61
N TYR A 227 -25.19 10.71 13.99
CA TYR A 227 -26.48 10.82 13.31
C TYR A 227 -27.60 11.30 14.25
N ARG A 228 -27.65 10.77 15.48
CA ARG A 228 -28.65 11.21 16.48
C ARG A 228 -28.41 12.65 16.91
N GLU A 229 -27.15 13.05 17.10
CA GLU A 229 -26.79 14.43 17.43
C GLU A 229 -27.24 15.41 16.34
N VAL A 230 -26.95 15.10 15.06
CA VAL A 230 -27.39 15.91 13.92
C VAL A 230 -28.91 16.00 13.89
N LYS A 231 -29.61 14.88 14.09
CA LYS A 231 -31.08 14.84 14.12
C LYS A 231 -31.69 15.66 15.25
N GLU A 232 -31.07 15.67 16.43
CA GLU A 232 -31.52 16.44 17.58
C GLU A 232 -31.29 17.95 17.36
N LYS A 233 -30.13 18.33 16.85
CA LYS A 233 -29.73 19.74 16.68
C LYS A 233 -30.33 20.39 15.42
N LEU A 234 -30.66 19.61 14.39
CA LEU A 234 -31.23 20.07 13.13
C LEU A 234 -32.60 19.42 12.87
N PRO A 235 -33.62 19.72 13.68
CA PRO A 235 -34.90 19.04 13.61
C PRO A 235 -35.73 19.45 12.38
N GLY A 236 -36.69 18.61 12.00
CA GLY A 236 -37.74 18.95 11.03
C GLY A 236 -37.41 18.73 9.56
N LYS A 237 -36.24 18.19 9.24
CA LYS A 237 -35.87 17.76 7.88
C LYS A 237 -35.41 16.30 7.86
N PRO A 238 -35.73 15.53 6.80
CA PRO A 238 -35.12 14.21 6.58
C PRO A 238 -33.59 14.32 6.48
N ILE A 239 -32.88 13.28 6.90
CA ILE A 239 -31.41 13.21 6.81
C ILE A 239 -31.04 12.03 5.90
N THR A 240 -30.24 12.33 4.89
CA THR A 240 -29.57 11.36 4.03
C THR A 240 -28.07 11.37 4.33
N ILE A 241 -27.48 10.19 4.40
CA ILE A 241 -26.03 10.02 4.51
C ILE A 241 -25.43 10.16 3.10
N GLY A 242 -24.78 11.29 2.81
CA GLY A 242 -24.28 11.62 1.48
C GLY A 242 -23.02 10.86 1.09
N GLU A 243 -22.20 10.52 2.08
CA GLU A 243 -20.97 9.75 1.91
C GLU A 243 -20.72 8.89 3.14
N VAL A 244 -20.47 7.61 2.90
CA VAL A 244 -20.08 6.63 3.90
C VAL A 244 -19.33 5.51 3.21
N GLY A 245 -18.25 5.02 3.82
CA GLY A 245 -17.41 4.01 3.19
C GLY A 245 -16.13 3.76 3.98
N TRP A 246 -15.30 2.88 3.44
CA TRP A 246 -14.01 2.55 4.03
C TRP A 246 -13.01 2.14 2.93
N PRO A 247 -11.77 2.62 2.95
CA PRO A 247 -10.78 2.30 1.93
C PRO A 247 -10.28 0.86 2.08
N SER A 248 -10.08 0.16 0.96
CA SER A 248 -9.61 -1.22 0.98
C SER A 248 -8.08 -1.35 1.02
N GLU A 249 -7.35 -0.28 0.76
CA GLU A 249 -5.88 -0.25 0.63
C GLU A 249 -5.34 1.12 1.07
N GLY A 250 -4.03 1.18 1.30
CA GLY A 250 -3.29 2.38 1.68
C GLY A 250 -2.99 2.49 3.18
N ARG A 251 -2.36 3.62 3.55
CA ARG A 251 -1.83 3.89 4.90
C ARG A 251 -2.84 3.77 6.04
N SER A 252 -2.38 3.15 7.12
CA SER A 252 -3.07 3.18 8.41
C SER A 252 -3.03 4.57 9.06
N ARG A 253 -4.19 5.08 9.51
CA ARG A 253 -4.29 6.27 10.36
C ARG A 253 -4.67 5.86 11.78
N ARG A 254 -3.67 5.71 12.65
CA ARG A 254 -3.87 5.19 14.03
C ARG A 254 -4.50 3.79 13.97
N ASP A 255 -5.69 3.61 14.54
CA ASP A 255 -6.43 2.36 14.56
C ASP A 255 -7.36 2.20 13.33
N ALA A 256 -7.47 3.23 12.47
CA ALA A 256 -8.17 3.13 11.20
C ALA A 256 -7.23 2.50 10.15
N ILE A 257 -7.37 1.19 9.99
CA ILE A 257 -6.53 0.36 9.10
C ILE A 257 -7.32 0.05 7.81
N PRO A 258 -6.88 0.56 6.64
CA PRO A 258 -7.43 0.14 5.35
C PRO A 258 -7.09 -1.32 5.06
N SER A 259 -8.08 -2.09 4.62
CA SER A 259 -7.89 -3.43 4.05
C SER A 259 -9.15 -3.90 3.34
N ARG A 260 -9.05 -4.87 2.42
CA ARG A 260 -10.24 -5.44 1.73
C ARG A 260 -11.23 -6.02 2.72
N THR A 261 -10.75 -6.69 3.77
CA THR A 261 -11.60 -7.30 4.80
C THR A 261 -12.31 -6.24 5.64
N GLU A 262 -11.62 -5.17 6.07
CA GLU A 262 -12.23 -4.06 6.81
C GLU A 262 -13.22 -3.28 5.94
N ALA A 263 -12.91 -3.04 4.66
CA ALA A 263 -13.81 -2.35 3.75
C ALA A 263 -15.10 -3.14 3.52
N ALA A 264 -14.98 -4.44 3.22
CA ALA A 264 -16.14 -5.30 3.00
C ALA A 264 -16.98 -5.48 4.28
N GLY A 265 -16.32 -5.61 5.45
CA GLY A 265 -16.97 -5.69 6.75
C GLY A 265 -17.70 -4.40 7.12
N PHE A 266 -17.06 -3.25 6.96
CA PHE A 266 -17.65 -1.94 7.19
C PHE A 266 -18.91 -1.74 6.34
N ILE A 267 -18.83 -2.05 5.04
CA ILE A 267 -19.97 -1.90 4.11
C ILE A 267 -21.11 -2.84 4.54
N ALA A 268 -20.83 -4.10 4.82
CA ALA A 268 -21.85 -5.06 5.24
C ALA A 268 -22.55 -4.64 6.54
N ASP A 269 -21.78 -4.24 7.55
CA ASP A 269 -22.32 -3.82 8.86
C ASP A 269 -23.10 -2.50 8.73
N PHE A 270 -22.60 -1.54 7.95
CA PHE A 270 -23.30 -0.29 7.70
C PHE A 270 -24.64 -0.53 6.98
N MET A 271 -24.67 -1.35 5.92
CA MET A 271 -25.90 -1.61 5.20
C MET A 271 -26.94 -2.35 6.06
N GLN A 272 -26.51 -3.20 6.99
CA GLN A 272 -27.40 -3.81 7.99
C GLN A 272 -27.99 -2.74 8.93
N VAL A 273 -27.15 -1.83 9.44
CA VAL A 273 -27.61 -0.71 10.29
C VAL A 273 -28.56 0.20 9.52
N ALA A 274 -28.23 0.54 8.28
CA ALA A 274 -29.08 1.37 7.42
C ALA A 274 -30.45 0.74 7.20
N GLN A 275 -30.52 -0.57 6.93
CA GLN A 275 -31.78 -1.29 6.79
C GLN A 275 -32.59 -1.30 8.10
N ARG A 276 -31.94 -1.55 9.25
CA ARG A 276 -32.60 -1.62 10.55
C ARG A 276 -33.17 -0.27 10.99
N GLU A 277 -32.42 0.80 10.77
CA GLU A 277 -32.76 2.14 11.24
C GLU A 277 -33.53 2.95 10.17
N GLY A 278 -33.71 2.39 8.96
CA GLY A 278 -34.39 3.06 7.84
C GLY A 278 -33.63 4.28 7.31
N LEU A 279 -32.29 4.21 7.25
CA LEU A 279 -31.43 5.30 6.80
C LEU A 279 -31.37 5.34 5.27
N SER A 280 -31.52 6.54 4.71
CA SER A 280 -31.15 6.79 3.31
C SER A 280 -29.66 7.10 3.22
N TYR A 281 -28.96 6.51 2.25
CA TYR A 281 -27.50 6.61 2.17
C TYR A 281 -26.94 6.52 0.75
N ASN A 282 -25.75 7.08 0.60
CA ASN A 282 -24.90 6.95 -0.58
C ASN A 282 -23.50 6.49 -0.19
N LEU A 283 -23.09 5.34 -0.70
CA LEU A 283 -21.80 4.71 -0.43
C LEU A 283 -20.70 5.37 -1.27
N VAL A 284 -19.57 5.69 -0.66
CA VAL A 284 -18.33 6.09 -1.34
C VAL A 284 -17.42 4.86 -1.43
N GLU A 285 -17.20 4.28 -2.62
CA GLU A 285 -17.79 4.66 -3.92
C GLU A 285 -17.89 3.48 -4.91
N ALA A 286 -18.42 3.75 -6.11
CA ALA A 286 -18.58 2.71 -7.13
C ALA A 286 -17.24 2.11 -7.58
N PHE A 287 -16.28 2.96 -7.97
CA PHE A 287 -15.01 2.53 -8.59
C PHE A 287 -13.80 3.07 -7.84
N ASP A 288 -12.73 2.29 -7.80
CA ASP A 288 -11.41 2.80 -7.44
C ASP A 288 -10.95 3.90 -8.41
N GLN A 289 -10.38 4.97 -7.86
CA GLN A 289 -10.04 6.20 -8.60
C GLN A 289 -8.57 6.60 -8.41
N PRO A 290 -7.64 6.04 -9.21
CA PRO A 290 -6.20 6.30 -9.09
C PRO A 290 -5.78 7.77 -9.08
N TRP A 291 -6.56 8.67 -9.70
CA TRP A 291 -6.24 10.09 -9.74
C TRP A 291 -6.33 10.78 -8.36
N LYS A 292 -7.14 10.26 -7.44
CA LYS A 292 -7.29 10.80 -6.08
C LYS A 292 -6.04 10.63 -5.24
N VAL A 293 -5.15 9.71 -5.61
CA VAL A 293 -3.87 9.48 -4.91
C VAL A 293 -3.04 10.76 -4.77
N LYS A 294 -3.14 11.67 -5.76
CA LYS A 294 -2.45 12.96 -5.73
C LYS A 294 -2.95 13.90 -4.63
N LEU A 295 -4.21 13.79 -4.22
CA LEU A 295 -4.87 14.68 -3.26
C LEU A 295 -5.02 14.06 -1.87
N GLU A 296 -5.26 12.75 -1.83
CA GLU A 296 -5.69 12.02 -0.64
C GLU A 296 -4.65 10.98 -0.19
N GLY A 297 -3.55 10.81 -0.92
CA GLY A 297 -2.67 9.66 -0.74
C GLY A 297 -3.33 8.38 -1.25
N THR A 298 -2.67 7.24 -1.06
CA THR A 298 -3.04 5.97 -1.71
C THR A 298 -4.43 5.47 -1.35
N VAL A 299 -4.89 5.72 -0.11
CA VAL A 299 -6.27 5.46 0.31
C VAL A 299 -7.30 6.11 -0.60
N GLY A 300 -7.03 7.30 -1.15
CA GLY A 300 -7.94 7.98 -2.06
C GLY A 300 -8.22 7.19 -3.33
N GLY A 301 -7.27 6.34 -3.76
CA GLY A 301 -7.45 5.48 -4.91
C GLY A 301 -8.31 4.24 -4.67
N ALA A 302 -8.63 3.90 -3.41
CA ALA A 302 -9.04 2.56 -3.01
C ALA A 302 -10.41 2.45 -2.31
N TRP A 303 -11.31 3.41 -2.54
CA TRP A 303 -12.65 3.45 -1.92
C TRP A 303 -13.72 2.66 -2.69
N GLY A 304 -13.41 2.19 -3.90
CA GLY A 304 -14.36 1.50 -4.75
C GLY A 304 -14.83 0.17 -4.18
N VAL A 305 -16.09 -0.18 -4.44
CA VAL A 305 -16.60 -1.56 -4.36
C VAL A 305 -16.11 -2.38 -5.57
N LEU A 306 -15.98 -1.72 -6.72
CA LEU A 306 -15.35 -2.25 -7.92
C LEU A 306 -13.95 -1.63 -8.10
N ASN A 307 -13.01 -2.42 -8.61
CA ASN A 307 -11.66 -1.95 -8.89
C ASN A 307 -11.60 -1.04 -10.14
N GLU A 308 -10.42 -0.54 -10.48
CA GLU A 308 -10.20 0.29 -11.68
C GLU A 308 -10.57 -0.41 -13.00
N LEU A 309 -10.75 -1.73 -13.01
CA LEU A 309 -11.17 -2.53 -14.16
C LEU A 309 -12.67 -2.89 -14.13
N ARG A 310 -13.44 -2.28 -13.20
CA ARG A 310 -14.89 -2.50 -13.02
C ARG A 310 -15.20 -3.94 -12.60
N GLN A 311 -14.28 -4.60 -11.91
CA GLN A 311 -14.47 -5.92 -11.34
C GLN A 311 -14.72 -5.79 -9.83
N PRO A 312 -15.63 -6.59 -9.24
CA PRO A 312 -15.85 -6.57 -7.79
C PRO A 312 -14.57 -6.88 -7.01
N LYS A 313 -14.27 -6.08 -5.98
CA LYS A 313 -13.12 -6.31 -5.09
C LYS A 313 -13.39 -7.34 -4.02
N PHE A 314 -14.64 -7.50 -3.62
CA PHE A 314 -15.04 -8.44 -2.58
C PHE A 314 -16.54 -8.70 -2.69
N GLU A 315 -16.95 -9.82 -2.10
CA GLU A 315 -18.36 -10.12 -1.88
C GLU A 315 -18.78 -9.50 -0.55
N VAL A 316 -19.71 -8.54 -0.59
CA VAL A 316 -20.28 -7.94 0.62
C VAL A 316 -21.04 -9.03 1.37
N GLY A 317 -20.69 -9.27 2.64
CA GLY A 317 -21.25 -10.38 3.42
C GLY A 317 -20.64 -11.75 3.14
N GLY A 318 -19.58 -11.85 2.34
CA GLY A 318 -18.96 -13.13 1.95
C GLY A 318 -17.68 -13.50 2.72
N LEU A 319 -16.92 -14.45 2.17
CA LEU A 319 -15.55 -14.75 2.61
C LEU A 319 -14.56 -13.87 1.86
N VAL A 320 -13.85 -13.00 2.57
CA VAL A 320 -12.93 -12.02 1.97
C VAL A 320 -11.51 -12.27 2.43
N SER A 321 -10.56 -12.24 1.50
CA SER A 321 -9.12 -12.25 1.77
C SER A 321 -8.55 -10.87 1.48
N ASN A 322 -7.55 -10.44 2.26
CA ASN A 322 -6.80 -9.22 2.00
C ASN A 322 -5.91 -9.31 0.75
N LEU A 323 -5.48 -10.53 0.37
CA LEU A 323 -4.68 -10.76 -0.83
C LEU A 323 -5.09 -12.10 -1.47
N PRO A 324 -6.20 -12.17 -2.23
CA PRO A 324 -6.67 -13.41 -2.89
C PRO A 324 -5.60 -14.09 -3.76
N GLU A 325 -4.71 -13.30 -4.35
CA GLU A 325 -3.62 -13.70 -5.23
C GLU A 325 -2.34 -14.12 -4.48
N TRP A 326 -2.35 -14.24 -3.15
CA TRP A 326 -1.22 -14.72 -2.36
C TRP A 326 -0.57 -16.02 -2.90
N PRO A 327 -1.31 -17.00 -3.52
CA PRO A 327 -0.67 -18.19 -4.06
C PRO A 327 0.31 -17.89 -5.19
N LEU A 328 0.08 -16.82 -5.97
CA LEU A 328 0.98 -16.37 -7.03
C LEU A 328 2.32 -15.90 -6.45
N PHE A 329 2.30 -15.10 -5.40
CA PHE A 329 3.51 -14.57 -4.75
C PHE A 329 4.23 -15.64 -3.91
N ALA A 330 3.49 -16.57 -3.32
CA ALA A 330 4.06 -17.78 -2.72
C ALA A 330 4.78 -18.64 -3.78
N GLY A 331 4.19 -18.81 -4.96
CA GLY A 331 4.83 -19.51 -6.09
C GLY A 331 6.06 -18.78 -6.62
N LEU A 332 5.98 -17.45 -6.77
CA LEU A 332 7.07 -16.60 -7.24
C LEU A 332 8.28 -16.66 -6.28
N SER A 333 8.05 -16.61 -4.97
CA SER A 333 9.12 -16.73 -3.97
C SER A 333 9.81 -18.11 -3.99
N VAL A 334 9.06 -19.20 -4.19
CA VAL A 334 9.65 -20.53 -4.41
C VAL A 334 10.48 -20.56 -5.70
N LEU A 335 9.96 -20.01 -6.81
CA LEU A 335 10.66 -19.95 -8.09
C LEU A 335 11.99 -19.18 -7.98
N MET A 336 11.98 -18.00 -7.35
CA MET A 336 13.18 -17.19 -7.11
C MET A 336 14.21 -17.94 -6.24
N THR A 337 13.74 -18.69 -5.24
CA THR A 337 14.60 -19.56 -4.41
C THR A 337 15.28 -20.63 -5.25
N LEU A 338 14.53 -21.32 -6.10
CA LEU A 338 15.07 -22.35 -6.98
C LEU A 338 16.10 -21.76 -7.95
N ILE A 339 15.82 -20.61 -8.56
CA ILE A 339 16.76 -19.89 -9.43
C ILE A 339 18.05 -19.59 -8.65
N LEU A 340 17.95 -19.03 -7.45
CA LEU A 340 19.11 -18.65 -6.64
C LEU A 340 19.96 -19.86 -6.23
N LEU A 341 19.32 -20.98 -5.87
CA LEU A 341 19.98 -22.23 -5.52
C LEU A 341 20.64 -22.90 -6.73
N VAL A 342 19.98 -22.94 -7.90
CA VAL A 342 20.52 -23.52 -9.14
C VAL A 342 21.74 -22.73 -9.62
N LEU A 343 21.67 -21.39 -9.60
CA LEU A 343 22.80 -20.52 -9.97
C LEU A 343 24.03 -20.74 -9.09
N HIS A 344 23.85 -21.23 -7.85
CA HIS A 344 24.92 -21.48 -6.90
C HIS A 344 25.05 -22.96 -6.51
N ALA A 345 24.51 -23.89 -7.31
CA ALA A 345 24.37 -25.30 -6.94
C ALA A 345 25.72 -25.94 -6.57
N GLN A 346 26.79 -25.61 -7.30
CA GLN A 346 28.14 -26.11 -7.05
C GLN A 346 28.66 -25.76 -5.64
N LEU A 347 28.30 -24.59 -5.13
CA LEU A 347 28.68 -24.14 -3.79
C LEU A 347 27.78 -24.79 -2.74
N VAL A 348 26.48 -24.80 -2.98
CA VAL A 348 25.47 -25.35 -2.06
C VAL A 348 25.73 -26.83 -1.76
N VAL A 349 25.99 -27.66 -2.78
CA VAL A 349 26.20 -29.11 -2.58
C VAL A 349 27.49 -29.45 -1.82
N ARG A 350 28.46 -28.52 -1.77
CA ARG A 350 29.72 -28.66 -1.01
C ARG A 350 29.55 -28.29 0.47
N LEU A 351 28.46 -27.64 0.85
CA LEU A 351 28.20 -27.27 2.24
C LEU A 351 27.89 -28.50 3.09
N SER A 352 28.09 -28.38 4.41
CA SER A 352 27.60 -29.37 5.38
C SER A 352 26.07 -29.47 5.35
N SER A 353 25.48 -30.52 5.94
CA SER A 353 24.01 -30.66 5.99
C SER A 353 23.32 -29.47 6.66
N GLY A 354 23.90 -28.95 7.74
CA GLY A 354 23.44 -27.71 8.37
C GLY A 354 23.67 -26.47 7.49
N GLY A 355 24.79 -26.40 6.75
CA GLY A 355 25.05 -25.32 5.82
C GLY A 355 24.08 -25.31 4.63
N MET A 356 23.69 -26.48 4.11
CA MET A 356 22.64 -26.60 3.09
C MET A 356 21.29 -26.10 3.62
N ALA A 357 20.90 -26.49 4.85
CA ALA A 357 19.67 -26.01 5.48
C ALA A 357 19.68 -24.48 5.65
N ALA A 358 20.80 -23.92 6.13
CA ALA A 358 20.97 -22.49 6.29
C ALA A 358 20.89 -21.73 4.95
N ALA A 359 21.50 -22.27 3.88
CA ALA A 359 21.43 -21.68 2.55
C ALA A 359 20.00 -21.69 1.98
N VAL A 360 19.29 -22.82 2.09
CA VAL A 360 17.90 -22.93 1.61
C VAL A 360 16.98 -21.97 2.38
N LEU A 361 17.07 -21.94 3.71
CA LEU A 361 16.27 -21.04 4.54
C LEU A 361 16.53 -19.56 4.21
N PHE A 362 17.80 -19.19 4.04
CA PHE A 362 18.18 -17.83 3.67
C PHE A 362 17.63 -17.43 2.31
N ALA A 363 17.82 -18.29 1.30
CA ALA A 363 17.33 -18.05 -0.06
C ALA A 363 15.80 -17.89 -0.05
N GLN A 364 15.07 -18.78 0.63
CA GLN A 364 13.61 -18.72 0.73
C GLN A 364 13.13 -17.45 1.44
N THR A 365 13.77 -17.06 2.55
CA THR A 365 13.39 -15.85 3.30
C THR A 365 13.58 -14.59 2.44
N GLN A 366 14.73 -14.46 1.78
CA GLN A 366 14.99 -13.30 0.91
C GLN A 366 14.06 -13.27 -0.31
N ALA A 367 13.77 -14.44 -0.89
CA ALA A 367 12.82 -14.54 -1.99
C ALA A 367 11.38 -14.20 -1.57
N ALA A 368 10.95 -14.60 -0.38
CA ALA A 368 9.63 -14.23 0.15
C ALA A 368 9.50 -12.72 0.33
N LEU A 369 10.51 -12.06 0.92
CA LEU A 369 10.51 -10.61 1.11
C LEU A 369 10.60 -9.86 -0.23
N LEU A 370 11.35 -10.38 -1.21
CA LEU A 370 11.37 -9.81 -2.55
C LEU A 370 10.02 -9.98 -3.27
N ALA A 371 9.33 -11.10 -3.08
CA ALA A 371 7.99 -11.31 -3.62
C ALA A 371 6.97 -10.35 -2.99
N ALA A 372 7.05 -10.08 -1.68
CA ALA A 372 6.25 -9.06 -1.01
C ALA A 372 6.53 -7.65 -1.54
N ALA A 373 7.80 -7.30 -1.75
CA ALA A 373 8.16 -6.02 -2.38
C ALA A 373 7.64 -5.90 -3.83
N ILE A 374 7.57 -7.01 -4.58
CA ILE A 374 6.98 -7.04 -5.93
C ILE A 374 5.45 -6.88 -5.87
N GLU A 375 4.79 -7.54 -4.93
CA GLU A 375 3.36 -7.43 -4.71
C GLU A 375 2.95 -5.97 -4.39
N HIS A 376 3.59 -5.37 -3.39
CA HIS A 376 3.41 -3.94 -3.08
C HIS A 376 3.75 -3.05 -4.30
N ALA A 377 4.76 -3.39 -5.10
CA ALA A 377 5.06 -2.61 -6.30
C ALA A 377 3.96 -2.63 -7.36
N LEU A 378 3.23 -3.75 -7.47
CA LEU A 378 2.13 -3.92 -8.42
C LEU A 378 0.88 -3.16 -7.94
N GLU A 379 0.60 -3.21 -6.64
CA GLU A 379 -0.52 -2.49 -6.01
C GLU A 379 -0.33 -0.97 -6.12
N TYR A 380 0.87 -0.45 -5.85
CA TYR A 380 1.15 1.00 -5.81
C TYR A 380 1.52 1.62 -7.17
N ASN A 381 1.09 0.98 -8.26
CA ASN A 381 1.46 1.36 -9.61
C ASN A 381 0.47 2.36 -10.25
N PHE A 382 0.47 3.59 -9.74
CA PHE A 382 -0.44 4.65 -10.21
C PHE A 382 0.15 5.54 -11.33
N SER A 383 1.47 5.52 -11.54
CA SER A 383 2.14 6.37 -12.54
C SER A 383 3.42 5.74 -13.07
N LEU A 384 3.89 6.19 -14.23
CA LEU A 384 5.18 5.76 -14.79
C LEU A 384 6.35 6.06 -13.85
N MET A 385 6.27 7.13 -13.06
CA MET A 385 7.29 7.44 -12.07
C MET A 385 7.31 6.40 -10.95
N HIS A 386 6.13 6.01 -10.43
CA HIS A 386 6.03 4.95 -9.44
C HIS A 386 6.54 3.61 -9.97
N GLN A 387 6.31 3.30 -11.26
CA GLN A 387 6.87 2.10 -11.91
C GLN A 387 8.39 2.12 -11.97
N ALA A 388 8.98 3.26 -12.34
CA ALA A 388 10.42 3.41 -12.43
C ALA A 388 11.07 3.30 -11.04
N GLU A 389 10.46 3.94 -10.03
CA GLU A 389 10.90 3.89 -8.64
C GLU A 389 10.83 2.45 -8.09
N SER A 390 9.67 1.79 -8.19
CA SER A 390 9.50 0.43 -7.67
C SER A 390 10.35 -0.59 -8.43
N GLY A 391 10.48 -0.45 -9.75
CA GLY A 391 11.37 -1.26 -10.57
C GLY A 391 12.84 -1.13 -10.17
N LEU A 392 13.31 0.10 -9.87
CA LEU A 392 14.66 0.32 -9.36
C LEU A 392 14.83 -0.28 -7.95
N ALA A 393 13.83 -0.16 -7.06
CA ALA A 393 13.82 -0.82 -5.76
C ALA A 393 14.01 -2.33 -5.89
N ILE A 394 13.14 -2.98 -6.64
CA ILE A 394 13.15 -4.43 -6.83
C ILE A 394 14.51 -4.88 -7.38
N LEU A 395 15.08 -4.14 -8.34
CA LEU A 395 16.40 -4.43 -8.88
C LEU A 395 17.50 -4.34 -7.81
N LEU A 396 17.55 -3.24 -7.04
CA LEU A 396 18.53 -3.05 -5.97
C LEU A 396 18.40 -4.14 -4.90
N LEU A 397 17.17 -4.50 -4.51
CA LEU A 397 16.88 -5.55 -3.54
C LEU A 397 17.30 -6.94 -4.04
N ALA A 398 17.00 -7.26 -5.29
CA ALA A 398 17.40 -8.53 -5.90
C ALA A 398 18.93 -8.67 -5.96
N VAL A 399 19.64 -7.62 -6.37
CA VAL A 399 21.11 -7.61 -6.40
C VAL A 399 21.67 -7.71 -4.98
N PHE A 400 21.13 -6.96 -4.01
CA PHE A 400 21.59 -7.01 -2.63
C PHE A 400 21.38 -8.39 -1.99
N ALA A 401 20.20 -9.00 -2.17
CA ALA A 401 19.89 -10.34 -1.70
C ALA A 401 20.86 -11.39 -2.29
N MET A 402 21.20 -11.27 -3.59
CA MET A 402 22.19 -12.13 -4.23
C MET A 402 23.59 -11.98 -3.62
N LEU A 403 24.03 -10.75 -3.35
CA LEU A 403 25.33 -10.48 -2.71
C LEU A 403 25.39 -11.07 -1.30
N LEU A 404 24.32 -10.90 -0.51
CA LEU A 404 24.22 -11.49 0.83
C LEU A 404 24.21 -13.02 0.78
N PHE A 405 23.49 -13.62 -0.16
CA PHE A 405 23.47 -15.06 -0.32
C PHE A 405 24.85 -15.63 -0.67
N ARG A 406 25.58 -14.97 -1.58
CA ARG A 406 26.95 -15.35 -1.90
C ARG A 406 27.88 -15.24 -0.69
N ARG A 407 27.71 -14.17 0.10
CA ARG A 407 28.45 -14.01 1.35
C ARG A 407 28.15 -15.16 2.31
N LEU A 408 26.89 -15.54 2.46
CA LEU A 408 26.49 -16.69 3.28
C LEU A 408 27.19 -17.97 2.82
N LEU A 409 27.15 -18.27 1.52
CA LEU A 409 27.80 -19.47 0.96
C LEU A 409 29.30 -19.50 1.25
N ALA A 410 29.98 -18.36 1.16
CA ALA A 410 31.39 -18.24 1.52
C ALA A 410 31.64 -18.50 3.02
N LEU A 411 30.79 -17.91 3.87
CA LEU A 411 30.81 -18.12 5.31
C LEU A 411 30.44 -19.55 5.74
N LEU A 412 29.87 -20.37 4.86
CA LEU A 412 29.56 -21.78 5.14
C LEU A 412 30.58 -22.74 4.48
N GLY A 413 31.14 -22.38 3.33
CA GLY A 413 31.97 -23.25 2.47
C GLY A 413 33.41 -23.52 2.94
N ASN A 414 33.96 -22.75 3.88
CA ASN A 414 35.22 -23.04 4.59
C ASN A 414 36.47 -23.24 3.68
N ARG A 415 36.76 -22.27 2.80
CA ARG A 415 37.75 -22.24 1.69
C ARG A 415 37.10 -22.40 0.31
N VAL A 416 36.26 -21.43 -0.05
CA VAL A 416 35.92 -21.21 -1.46
C VAL A 416 36.53 -19.88 -1.84
N ASP A 417 37.52 -19.94 -2.71
CA ASP A 417 38.03 -18.76 -3.40
C ASP A 417 36.92 -18.21 -4.30
N LEU A 418 36.24 -17.16 -3.84
CA LEU A 418 35.18 -16.46 -4.57
C LEU A 418 35.73 -15.63 -5.73
N THR A 419 37.05 -15.57 -5.89
CA THR A 419 37.69 -14.79 -6.95
C THR A 419 37.64 -15.51 -8.31
N HIS A 420 37.29 -16.80 -8.37
CA HIS A 420 37.17 -17.53 -9.62
C HIS A 420 35.71 -17.75 -10.04
N PRO A 421 35.35 -17.51 -11.32
CA PRO A 421 34.04 -17.89 -11.82
C PRO A 421 33.83 -19.39 -11.63
N PRO A 422 32.59 -19.88 -11.40
CA PRO A 422 32.33 -21.30 -11.23
C PRO A 422 32.99 -22.08 -12.37
N GLN A 423 33.74 -23.14 -12.07
CA GLN A 423 34.36 -23.98 -13.09
C GLN A 423 33.28 -24.57 -14.02
N LYS A 424 33.65 -24.80 -15.28
CA LYS A 424 32.79 -25.33 -16.35
C LYS A 424 32.16 -26.65 -15.90
N VAL A 425 30.90 -26.63 -15.45
CA VAL A 425 30.05 -27.82 -15.53
C VAL A 425 29.41 -27.79 -16.90
N SER A 426 29.61 -28.87 -17.65
CA SER A 426 28.86 -29.17 -18.86
C SER A 426 27.43 -29.51 -18.45
N LEU A 427 26.58 -28.49 -18.28
CA LEU A 427 25.13 -28.64 -18.37
C LEU A 427 24.77 -28.47 -19.84
N MET A 428 25.15 -29.45 -20.67
CA MET A 428 24.81 -29.47 -22.11
C MET A 428 23.29 -29.44 -22.38
N ALA A 429 22.44 -29.59 -21.35
CA ALA A 429 20.99 -29.68 -21.48
C ALA A 429 20.21 -28.39 -21.20
N LEU A 430 20.84 -27.28 -20.80
CA LEU A 430 20.12 -26.06 -20.36
C LEU A 430 20.62 -24.76 -21.03
N GLY A 431 20.71 -24.75 -22.37
CA GLY A 431 20.54 -23.55 -23.24
C GLY A 431 21.40 -22.29 -23.06
N SER A 432 21.27 -21.37 -24.02
CA SER A 432 21.94 -20.05 -24.09
C SER A 432 21.54 -19.08 -22.95
N VAL A 433 20.33 -19.24 -22.42
CA VAL A 433 19.75 -18.40 -21.34
C VAL A 433 20.53 -18.54 -20.02
N PHE A 434 20.93 -19.76 -19.65
CA PHE A 434 21.77 -19.98 -18.46
C PHE A 434 23.20 -19.45 -18.65
N GLY A 435 23.69 -19.41 -19.90
CA GLY A 435 24.97 -18.79 -20.24
C GLY A 435 24.98 -17.28 -19.97
N LEU A 436 23.91 -16.58 -20.35
CA LEU A 436 23.74 -15.14 -20.11
C LEU A 436 23.59 -14.82 -18.61
N LEU A 437 22.74 -15.57 -17.90
CA LEU A 437 22.57 -15.44 -16.45
C LEU A 437 23.87 -15.73 -15.67
N ARG A 438 24.68 -16.66 -16.16
CA ARG A 438 26.02 -16.96 -15.61
C ARG A 438 27.02 -15.82 -15.82
N GLN A 439 26.95 -15.12 -16.95
CA GLN A 439 27.79 -13.93 -17.19
C GLN A 439 27.42 -12.78 -16.25
N VAL A 440 26.12 -12.50 -16.07
CA VAL A 440 25.63 -11.46 -15.15
C VAL A 440 26.06 -11.75 -13.70
N THR A 441 25.90 -13.00 -13.27
CA THR A 441 26.34 -13.45 -11.93
C THR A 441 27.87 -13.46 -11.79
N GLY A 442 28.65 -13.64 -12.87
CA GLY A 442 30.11 -13.51 -12.86
C GLY A 442 30.59 -12.06 -12.68
N VAL A 443 29.88 -11.09 -13.27
CA VAL A 443 30.16 -9.64 -13.13
C VAL A 443 29.88 -9.15 -11.71
N LEU A 444 28.85 -9.68 -11.05
CA LEU A 444 28.50 -9.44 -9.64
C LEU A 444 29.41 -10.18 -8.64
N SER A 445 30.68 -10.39 -8.99
CA SER A 445 31.64 -11.08 -8.11
C SER A 445 31.89 -10.27 -6.83
N LEU A 446 32.13 -10.96 -5.72
CA LEU A 446 32.50 -10.35 -4.42
C LEU A 446 33.86 -9.63 -4.43
N ARG A 447 34.50 -9.45 -5.61
CA ARG A 447 35.75 -8.72 -5.78
C ARG A 447 35.62 -7.22 -5.46
N SER A 448 34.40 -6.67 -5.46
CA SER A 448 34.13 -5.28 -5.08
C SER A 448 33.21 -5.22 -3.86
N PRO A 449 33.74 -5.28 -2.62
CA PRO A 449 32.95 -5.06 -1.39
C PRO A 449 32.19 -3.73 -1.43
N ARG A 450 32.69 -2.76 -2.20
CA ARG A 450 32.10 -1.45 -2.43
C ARG A 450 30.71 -1.50 -3.08
N LEU A 451 30.39 -2.52 -3.87
CA LEU A 451 29.06 -2.59 -4.51
C LEU A 451 27.96 -2.88 -3.48
N GLY A 452 28.20 -3.81 -2.55
CA GLY A 452 27.24 -4.10 -1.47
C GLY A 452 27.08 -2.91 -0.52
N GLU A 453 28.19 -2.23 -0.18
CA GLU A 453 28.17 -1.00 0.61
C GLU A 453 27.42 0.13 -0.10
N LEU A 454 27.66 0.32 -1.41
CA LEU A 454 26.99 1.34 -2.22
C LEU A 454 25.48 1.09 -2.28
N ILE A 455 25.05 -0.13 -2.59
CA ILE A 455 23.63 -0.47 -2.67
C ILE A 455 22.95 -0.25 -1.31
N TYR A 456 23.61 -0.69 -0.22
CA TYR A 456 23.10 -0.46 1.13
C TYR A 456 23.01 1.03 1.49
N GLY A 457 24.02 1.83 1.10
CA GLY A 457 24.03 3.28 1.27
C GLY A 457 22.92 3.97 0.47
N LEU A 458 22.67 3.56 -0.77
CA LEU A 458 21.56 4.05 -1.60
C LEU A 458 20.20 3.71 -0.97
N LEU A 459 20.02 2.46 -0.50
CA LEU A 459 18.81 2.06 0.23
C LEU A 459 18.64 2.86 1.53
N GLY A 460 19.73 3.10 2.27
CA GLY A 460 19.69 3.92 3.48
C GLY A 460 19.34 5.40 3.20
N LEU A 461 19.89 5.99 2.13
CA LEU A 461 19.50 7.32 1.68
C LEU A 461 18.02 7.38 1.29
N TRP A 462 17.50 6.30 0.72
CA TRP A 462 16.10 6.20 0.36
C TRP A 462 15.19 6.09 1.60
N VAL A 463 15.60 5.32 2.62
CA VAL A 463 14.94 5.34 3.93
C VAL A 463 14.91 6.76 4.52
N VAL A 464 16.03 7.49 4.45
CA VAL A 464 16.10 8.89 4.90
C VAL A 464 15.12 9.78 4.13
N TYR A 465 15.09 9.66 2.79
CA TYR A 465 14.15 10.40 1.95
C TYR A 465 12.69 10.15 2.37
N HIS A 466 12.28 8.89 2.54
CA HIS A 466 10.93 8.56 2.97
C HIS A 466 10.63 9.08 4.37
N ALA A 467 11.58 8.97 5.31
CA ALA A 467 11.37 9.48 6.66
C ALA A 467 11.20 11.01 6.68
N VAL A 468 11.96 11.76 5.88
CA VAL A 468 11.76 13.22 5.71
C VAL A 468 10.40 13.50 5.09
N MET A 469 10.00 12.75 4.08
CA MET A 469 8.71 12.94 3.40
C MET A 469 7.52 12.58 4.31
N LEU A 470 7.66 11.58 5.18
CA LEU A 470 6.66 11.24 6.20
C LEU A 470 6.54 12.35 7.26
N VAL A 471 7.63 13.02 7.60
CA VAL A 471 7.60 14.21 8.48
C VAL A 471 6.93 15.41 7.80
N ALA A 472 7.23 15.65 6.52
CA ALA A 472 6.73 16.83 5.80
C ALA A 472 5.28 16.68 5.30
N ALA A 473 4.89 15.47 4.89
CA ALA A 473 3.62 15.21 4.19
C ALA A 473 3.04 13.83 4.55
N GLY A 474 3.28 13.35 5.78
CA GLY A 474 2.91 12.00 6.23
C GLY A 474 1.43 11.67 6.03
N ARG A 475 0.52 12.65 6.19
CA ARG A 475 -0.92 12.45 6.01
C ARG A 475 -1.29 11.78 4.67
N TYR A 476 -0.48 11.98 3.63
CA TYR A 476 -0.76 11.53 2.26
C TYR A 476 0.28 10.55 1.72
N ARG A 477 1.10 9.93 2.58
CA ARG A 477 2.20 9.05 2.16
C ARG A 477 2.29 7.78 2.99
N ASP A 478 2.39 6.65 2.31
CA ASP A 478 2.54 5.34 2.96
C ASP A 478 3.93 5.10 3.51
N PHE A 479 3.99 4.12 4.41
CA PHE A 479 5.24 3.55 4.90
C PHE A 479 5.69 2.42 3.97
N PRO A 480 6.79 2.57 3.22
CA PRO A 480 7.26 1.57 2.25
C PRO A 480 7.96 0.37 2.93
N ILE A 481 7.31 -0.25 3.91
CA ILE A 481 7.90 -1.24 4.81
C ILE A 481 8.51 -2.42 4.04
N ASP A 482 7.79 -2.95 3.05
CA ASP A 482 8.19 -4.17 2.31
C ASP A 482 9.50 -4.02 1.54
N TYR A 483 9.77 -2.83 1.00
CA TYR A 483 11.03 -2.56 0.31
C TYR A 483 12.24 -2.59 1.24
N PHE A 484 12.08 -2.16 2.50
CA PHE A 484 13.21 -1.99 3.42
C PHE A 484 13.36 -3.13 4.43
N LEU A 485 12.41 -4.07 4.49
CA LEU A 485 12.54 -5.28 5.32
C LEU A 485 13.59 -6.26 4.77
N ALA A 486 13.67 -6.45 3.44
CA ALA A 486 14.55 -7.47 2.85
C ALA A 486 16.04 -7.28 3.21
N PRO A 487 16.63 -6.08 3.13
CA PRO A 487 18.04 -5.85 3.47
C PRO A 487 18.33 -6.05 4.97
N ILE A 488 17.42 -5.62 5.85
CA ILE A 488 17.55 -5.81 7.30
C ILE A 488 17.51 -7.31 7.63
N ALA A 489 16.46 -8.00 7.18
CA ALA A 489 16.28 -9.41 7.45
C ALA A 489 17.46 -10.23 6.92
N GLY A 490 17.95 -9.90 5.73
CA GLY A 490 19.11 -10.55 5.12
C GLY A 490 20.38 -10.39 5.96
N LEU A 491 20.67 -9.16 6.42
CA LEU A 491 21.84 -8.90 7.27
C LEU A 491 21.73 -9.57 8.64
N LEU A 492 20.55 -9.53 9.27
CA LEU A 492 20.32 -10.18 10.56
C LEU A 492 20.46 -11.70 10.45
N LEU A 493 19.85 -12.31 9.44
CA LEU A 493 19.91 -13.75 9.21
C LEU A 493 21.34 -14.21 8.89
N LEU A 494 22.07 -13.44 8.06
CA LEU A 494 23.47 -13.70 7.76
C LEU A 494 24.32 -13.74 9.04
N ARG A 495 24.12 -12.78 9.95
CA ARG A 495 24.87 -12.68 11.22
C ARG A 495 24.50 -13.78 12.19
N LEU A 496 23.21 -14.09 12.31
CA LEU A 496 22.72 -15.18 13.14
C LEU A 496 23.36 -16.51 12.72
N ILE A 497 23.35 -16.80 11.42
CA ILE A 497 23.98 -18.00 10.87
C ILE A 497 25.49 -17.97 11.10
N ALA A 498 26.17 -16.85 10.83
CA ALA A 498 27.62 -16.75 11.07
C ALA A 498 27.99 -17.04 12.54
N GLY A 499 27.17 -16.59 13.49
CA GLY A 499 27.32 -16.87 14.92
C GLY A 499 27.14 -18.34 15.26
N LEU A 500 26.08 -18.98 14.76
CA LEU A 500 25.77 -20.40 15.04
C LEU A 500 26.85 -21.37 14.51
N PHE A 501 27.50 -21.03 13.40
CA PHE A 501 28.57 -21.84 12.83
C PHE A 501 29.98 -21.52 13.38
N GLY A 502 30.07 -20.69 14.43
CA GLY A 502 31.28 -20.50 15.24
C GLY A 502 32.43 -19.73 14.57
N ARG A 503 32.17 -18.95 13.52
CA ARG A 503 33.22 -18.34 12.67
C ARG A 503 33.51 -16.87 12.99
N ASN A 504 33.79 -16.52 14.25
CA ASN A 504 34.04 -15.11 14.63
C ASN A 504 35.35 -14.92 15.42
N GLY A 505 36.31 -14.21 14.81
CA GLY A 505 37.48 -13.63 15.48
C GLY A 505 37.28 -12.21 16.03
N ASN A 506 36.23 -11.49 15.61
CA ASN A 506 35.95 -10.13 16.08
C ASN A 506 35.02 -10.14 17.31
N GLN A 507 35.14 -9.17 18.22
CA GLN A 507 34.26 -8.97 19.38
C GLN A 507 33.49 -7.63 19.28
N GLY A 508 32.30 -7.52 19.87
CA GLY A 508 31.52 -6.27 19.97
C GLY A 508 30.92 -5.75 18.65
N LEU A 509 30.80 -4.42 18.52
CA LEU A 509 30.18 -3.71 17.38
C LEU A 509 30.90 -3.96 16.03
N ALA A 510 32.16 -4.37 16.07
CA ALA A 510 32.92 -4.80 14.89
C ALA A 510 32.26 -5.97 14.13
N ARG A 511 31.43 -6.79 14.79
CA ARG A 511 30.69 -7.90 14.18
C ARG A 511 29.53 -7.45 13.29
N ILE A 512 28.95 -6.29 13.60
CA ILE A 512 27.80 -5.77 12.86
C ILE A 512 28.21 -4.77 11.78
N ALA A 513 29.50 -4.48 11.61
CA ALA A 513 29.99 -3.55 10.62
C ALA A 513 29.65 -3.99 9.18
N LEU A 514 29.09 -3.06 8.39
CA LEU A 514 28.80 -3.29 6.98
C LEU A 514 30.07 -3.60 6.18
N ALA A 515 31.19 -2.93 6.46
CA ALA A 515 32.46 -3.14 5.79
C ALA A 515 32.98 -4.59 5.95
N ASN A 516 32.73 -5.19 7.12
CA ASN A 516 33.08 -6.59 7.38
C ASN A 516 32.10 -7.59 6.74
N THR A 517 30.95 -7.11 6.26
CA THR A 517 29.92 -7.97 5.64
C THR A 517 30.39 -8.46 4.27
N PHE A 518 30.99 -7.59 3.46
CA PHE A 518 31.41 -7.96 2.10
C PHE A 518 32.93 -8.11 1.93
N SER A 519 33.74 -7.79 2.94
CA SER A 519 35.19 -7.98 2.89
C SER A 519 35.60 -9.46 2.95
N ASP A 520 36.72 -9.79 2.28
CA ASP A 520 37.35 -11.10 2.38
C ASP A 520 37.87 -11.32 3.82
N PRO A 521 37.54 -12.43 4.50
CA PRO A 521 38.07 -12.73 5.83
C PRO A 521 39.58 -12.97 5.85
N GLN A 522 40.17 -13.39 4.71
CA GLN A 522 41.59 -13.75 4.59
C GLN A 522 42.45 -12.56 4.17
N ILE A 523 41.86 -11.60 3.49
CA ILE A 523 42.53 -10.35 3.14
C ILE A 523 42.19 -9.36 4.25
N HIS A 524 43.15 -9.07 5.12
CA HIS A 524 43.14 -7.85 5.95
C HIS A 524 43.27 -6.60 5.05
N THR A 525 42.50 -6.52 3.96
CA THR A 525 42.26 -5.26 3.27
C THR A 525 41.58 -4.40 4.31
N ALA A 526 42.34 -3.44 4.82
CA ALA A 526 41.88 -2.46 5.76
C ALA A 526 40.52 -1.96 5.29
N ALA A 527 39.45 -2.37 6.00
CA ALA A 527 38.17 -1.69 5.94
C ALA A 527 38.52 -0.22 6.14
N GLN A 528 38.51 0.56 5.06
CA GLN A 528 38.84 1.98 5.14
C GLN A 528 37.66 2.59 5.86
N GLY A 529 37.74 2.69 7.19
CA GLY A 529 36.84 3.49 8.00
C GLY A 529 37.01 4.92 7.57
N ARG A 530 36.27 5.32 6.54
CA ARG A 530 36.22 6.68 6.07
C ARG A 530 35.19 7.37 6.94
N PHE A 531 35.63 8.33 7.75
CA PHE A 531 34.70 9.27 8.36
C PHE A 531 34.17 10.16 7.24
N GLY A 532 32.88 10.02 6.92
CA GLY A 532 32.23 10.84 5.90
C GLY A 532 30.73 10.60 5.87
N TRP A 533 30.25 9.89 4.84
CA TRP A 533 28.83 9.71 4.58
C TRP A 533 28.15 8.72 5.52
N GLU A 534 28.88 7.71 6.04
CA GLU A 534 28.34 6.68 6.93
C GLU A 534 27.90 7.27 8.27
N ALA A 535 28.68 8.22 8.80
CA ALA A 535 28.38 8.91 10.06
C ALA A 535 27.14 9.79 9.91
N VAL A 536 27.08 10.57 8.82
CA VAL A 536 25.93 11.42 8.50
C VAL A 536 24.69 10.57 8.30
N LEU A 537 24.77 9.49 7.53
CA LEU A 537 23.64 8.61 7.25
C LEU A 537 23.16 7.90 8.52
N ALA A 538 24.06 7.37 9.34
CA ALA A 538 23.70 6.75 10.63
C ALA A 538 23.02 7.76 11.57
N PHE A 539 23.54 8.99 11.65
CA PHE A 539 22.93 10.06 12.44
C PHE A 539 21.50 10.37 11.96
N LEU A 540 21.31 10.57 10.65
CA LEU A 540 19.99 10.85 10.08
C LEU A 540 19.01 9.70 10.34
N LEU A 541 19.43 8.45 10.16
CA LEU A 541 18.61 7.26 10.40
C LEU A 541 18.22 7.08 11.87
N LEU A 542 18.99 7.61 12.83
CA LEU A 542 18.65 7.59 14.26
C LEU A 542 17.79 8.77 14.69
N CYS A 543 17.94 9.94 14.08
CA CYS A 543 17.21 11.15 14.45
C CYS A 543 15.80 11.22 13.83
N LEU A 544 15.66 10.84 12.56
CA LEU A 544 14.39 10.93 11.84
C LEU A 544 13.24 10.10 12.45
N PRO A 545 13.43 8.87 12.97
CA PRO A 545 12.35 8.15 13.64
C PRO A 545 11.74 8.90 14.83
N VAL A 546 12.52 9.70 15.57
CA VAL A 546 11.99 10.54 16.66
C VAL A 546 11.03 11.60 16.12
N LEU A 547 11.32 12.18 14.95
CA LEU A 547 10.44 13.14 14.31
C LEU A 547 9.18 12.48 13.75
N VAL A 548 9.31 11.28 13.17
CA VAL A 548 8.15 10.49 12.69
C VAL A 548 7.20 10.17 13.85
N LEU A 549 7.70 9.66 14.98
CA LEU A 549 6.89 9.36 16.17
C LEU A 549 6.34 10.59 16.89
N ARG A 550 6.87 11.79 16.63
CA ARG A 550 6.29 13.03 17.16
C ARG A 550 5.04 13.43 16.38
N ILE A 551 4.99 13.14 15.09
CA ILE A 551 3.88 13.48 14.19
C ILE A 551 2.83 12.38 14.20
N GLU A 552 3.27 11.13 14.27
CA GLU A 552 2.44 9.93 14.36
C GLU A 552 2.14 9.56 15.81
N THR A 553 1.07 8.80 16.04
CA THR A 553 0.76 8.26 17.37
C THR A 553 1.38 6.89 17.56
N LEU A 554 1.62 6.50 18.82
CA LEU A 554 2.10 5.14 19.15
C LEU A 554 1.09 4.03 18.78
N SER A 555 -0.17 4.36 18.53
CA SER A 555 -1.15 3.42 17.98
C SER A 555 -0.93 3.10 16.50
N ASN A 556 -0.21 3.95 15.76
CA ASN A 556 0.13 3.68 14.37
C ASN A 556 1.25 2.62 14.27
N ARG A 557 0.87 1.37 14.00
CA ARG A 557 1.81 0.23 13.92
C ARG A 557 2.80 0.36 12.78
N GLU A 558 2.38 0.89 11.63
CA GLU A 558 3.27 1.10 10.48
C GLU A 558 4.38 2.11 10.83
N ALA A 559 4.03 3.18 11.56
CA ALA A 559 5.00 4.14 12.04
C ALA A 559 6.04 3.49 12.98
N LEU A 560 5.60 2.59 13.87
CA LEU A 560 6.50 1.84 14.75
C LEU A 560 7.44 0.91 13.96
N TYR A 561 6.90 0.17 13.00
CA TYR A 561 7.71 -0.70 12.14
C TYR A 561 8.72 0.09 11.32
N TRP A 562 8.31 1.24 10.77
CA TRP A 562 9.19 2.17 10.06
C TRP A 562 10.31 2.69 10.96
N CYS A 563 10.00 3.06 12.20
CA CYS A 563 10.99 3.51 13.16
C CYS A 563 11.97 2.40 13.55
N ALA A 564 11.51 1.15 13.68
CA ALA A 564 12.40 0.02 13.86
C ALA A 564 13.33 -0.17 12.65
N ILE A 565 12.77 -0.12 11.43
CA ILE A 565 13.53 -0.25 10.17
C ILE A 565 14.64 0.79 10.09
N THR A 566 14.32 2.07 10.28
CA THR A 566 15.31 3.16 10.25
C THR A 566 16.47 2.93 11.24
N VAL A 567 16.16 2.51 12.47
CA VAL A 567 17.18 2.16 13.48
C VAL A 567 18.01 0.95 13.06
N PHE A 568 17.39 -0.11 12.54
CA PHE A 568 18.11 -1.29 12.05
C PHE A 568 19.02 -0.98 10.86
N TYR A 569 18.67 0.01 10.03
CA TYR A 569 19.55 0.51 8.97
C TYR A 569 20.79 1.26 9.50
N ALA A 570 20.68 1.90 10.67
CA ALA A 570 21.82 2.58 11.27
C ALA A 570 22.86 1.60 11.85
N LEU A 571 22.44 0.45 12.36
CA LEU A 571 23.31 -0.47 13.09
C LEU A 571 24.57 -0.89 12.30
N PRO A 572 24.50 -1.28 11.01
CA PRO A 572 25.69 -1.67 10.26
C PRO A 572 26.67 -0.52 10.00
N LEU A 573 26.14 0.70 9.90
CA LEU A 573 26.92 1.93 9.73
C LEU A 573 27.62 2.30 11.06
N LEU A 574 26.92 2.20 12.19
CA LEU A 574 27.53 2.36 13.52
C LEU A 574 28.66 1.35 13.77
N GLY A 575 28.50 0.11 13.29
CA GLY A 575 29.57 -0.89 13.32
C GLY A 575 30.82 -0.46 12.55
N ASN A 576 30.65 0.19 11.39
CA ASN A 576 31.79 0.77 10.64
C ASN A 576 32.49 1.88 11.42
N LEU A 577 31.73 2.76 12.07
CA LEU A 577 32.29 3.84 12.90
C LEU A 577 33.06 3.30 14.10
N ALA A 578 32.53 2.27 14.77
CA ALA A 578 33.20 1.62 15.90
C ALA A 578 34.53 0.97 15.46
N LEU A 579 34.56 0.32 14.28
CA LEU A 579 35.80 -0.20 13.70
C LEU A 579 36.82 0.90 13.40
N ALA A 580 36.38 2.06 12.92
CA ALA A 580 37.25 3.19 12.63
C ALA A 580 37.84 3.79 13.91
N ALA A 581 37.03 3.93 14.97
CA ALA A 581 37.44 4.46 16.26
C ALA A 581 38.47 3.58 16.99
N GLN A 582 38.41 2.26 16.82
CA GLN A 582 39.42 1.33 17.37
C GLN A 582 40.82 1.46 16.72
N ARG A 583 40.96 2.25 15.64
CA ARG A 583 42.20 2.38 14.85
C ARG A 583 42.89 3.74 14.99
N SER A 584 42.57 4.56 16.01
CA SER A 584 43.29 5.82 16.26
C SER A 584 44.81 5.61 16.36
N PRO A 585 45.66 6.54 15.87
CA PRO A 585 47.08 6.28 15.69
C PRO A 585 47.78 6.09 17.04
N GLN A 586 48.66 5.08 17.14
CA GLN A 586 49.64 5.08 18.23
C GLN A 586 50.42 6.40 18.21
N PRO A 587 50.71 7.00 19.38
CA PRO A 587 51.54 8.21 19.41
C PRO A 587 52.85 7.91 18.71
N MET A 588 53.23 8.76 17.74
CA MET A 588 54.56 8.69 17.12
C MET A 588 55.58 8.72 18.25
N ALA A 589 56.32 7.63 18.41
CA ALA A 589 57.48 7.59 19.30
C ALA A 589 58.42 8.72 18.86
N ALA A 590 58.60 9.68 19.75
CA ALA A 590 59.47 10.83 19.57
C ALA A 590 60.95 10.42 19.59
#